data_AF-A0ABD3P725-F1
#
_entry.id   AF-A0ABD3P725-F1
#
_cell.length_a   1.000
_cell.length_b   1.000
_cell.length_c   1.000
_cell.angle_alpha   90.00
_cell.angle_beta   90.00
_cell.angle_gamma   90.00
#
_symmetry.space_group_name_H-M   'P 1'
#
loop_
_entity.id
_entity.type
_entity.pdbx_description
1 polymer ?
#
loop_
_entity_poly.entity_id
_entity_poly.type
_entity_poly.pdbx_seq_one_letter_code
_entity_poly.pdbx_strand_id
1 'polypeptide(L)'
;MTAERTTVACTVSRYESSCVVCSGIILPGERMFCTTERRRPRSGITAATPPSSEDDDDAAENDDSSALASASASASLAWGHEACHDPLLPPPPACRHWERLGRCPALELGSCAFRHDAGDRGSSASTDDRMRWGGRRRYVRNQHKNSVFRIFLMRTYGIDYVNRDGVVLDVAGGKGELSFELLNLSGTGTCVVVDPRPLNLGLVRGKWKKGLYEPRRVGVFSRWYPACEEGCSDREPRSPGHIRCLFDGDTFARFASACERKDIERTDELYRLGIERASRIAWTTGGLRHGDGRSSSHDNNDEGGETVMQEGTEIGNDGIIMRCPSEILDPGEARQIVRRCHLVVGLHPDQAAGEIIEFALAMRRKRGNDVGGASNPPGVERRNARIFWADTPPSLPRRSVFGPARGTVKLINSPTDAFPKRKLRDGTRVRTYDHLVEWLREKDPRARTATLDLEGKNTVVYSLPNFE
;
A
#
# COMPACT_ATOMS: atom_id res chain seq x y z
N MET A 1 13.25 34.49 -35.66
CA MET A 1 13.43 34.12 -34.25
C MET A 1 12.09 33.61 -33.73
N THR A 2 11.91 32.29 -33.74
CA THR A 2 10.72 31.63 -33.19
C THR A 2 10.76 31.80 -31.67
N ALA A 3 9.82 32.57 -31.11
CA ALA A 3 9.65 32.67 -29.67
C ALA A 3 9.45 31.25 -29.11
N GLU A 4 10.41 30.77 -28.33
CA GLU A 4 10.21 29.60 -27.49
C GLU A 4 8.98 29.88 -26.63
N ARG A 5 7.87 29.18 -26.90
CA ARG A 5 6.73 29.17 -25.98
C ARG A 5 7.25 28.58 -24.68
N THR A 6 7.57 29.43 -23.71
CA THR A 6 7.73 29.01 -22.31
C THR A 6 6.46 28.28 -21.91
N THR A 7 6.53 26.96 -21.83
CA THR A 7 5.40 26.12 -21.42
C THR A 7 5.13 26.38 -19.95
N VAL A 8 4.10 27.17 -19.66
CA VAL A 8 3.59 27.36 -18.30
C VAL A 8 3.13 26.02 -17.72
N ALA A 9 3.43 25.77 -16.44
CA ALA A 9 2.91 24.61 -15.74
C ALA A 9 1.39 24.73 -15.59
N CYS A 10 0.64 23.83 -16.23
CA CYS A 10 -0.81 23.85 -16.23
C CYS A 10 -1.41 22.49 -15.87
N THR A 11 -2.64 22.53 -15.38
CA THR A 11 -3.49 21.36 -15.17
C THR A 11 -4.84 21.58 -15.85
N VAL A 12 -5.73 20.60 -15.76
CA VAL A 12 -7.11 20.73 -16.22
C VAL A 12 -8.00 21.06 -15.01
N SER A 13 -8.82 22.09 -15.15
CA SER A 13 -9.78 22.52 -14.13
C SER A 13 -10.80 21.44 -13.84
N ARG A 14 -11.09 21.27 -12.56
CA ARG A 14 -11.98 20.22 -12.03
C ARG A 14 -13.30 20.77 -11.52
N TYR A 15 -13.36 22.08 -11.28
CA TYR A 15 -14.49 22.78 -10.71
C TYR A 15 -14.53 24.16 -11.34
N GLU A 16 -15.72 24.74 -11.36
CA GLU A 16 -15.88 26.14 -11.70
C GLU A 16 -15.05 26.98 -10.74
N SER A 17 -14.13 27.76 -11.29
CA SER A 17 -13.27 28.66 -10.54
C SER A 17 -13.12 29.97 -11.26
N SER A 18 -13.00 31.07 -10.53
CA SER A 18 -12.79 32.38 -11.15
C SER A 18 -11.33 32.53 -11.57
N CYS A 19 -11.10 32.93 -12.82
CA CYS A 19 -9.79 33.29 -13.32
C CYS A 19 -9.33 34.60 -12.66
N VAL A 20 -8.17 34.57 -12.02
CA VAL A 20 -7.57 35.74 -11.36
C VAL A 20 -7.18 36.87 -12.34
N VAL A 21 -7.07 36.55 -13.64
CA VAL A 21 -6.62 37.51 -14.66
C VAL A 21 -7.81 38.17 -15.35
N CYS A 22 -8.73 37.39 -15.93
CA CYS A 22 -9.86 37.94 -16.70
C CYS A 22 -11.16 38.00 -15.90
N SER A 23 -11.19 37.49 -14.66
CA SER A 23 -12.40 37.32 -13.83
C SER A 23 -13.50 36.43 -14.43
N GLY A 24 -13.26 35.83 -15.59
CA GLY A 24 -14.13 34.83 -16.21
C GLY A 24 -14.12 33.50 -15.44
N ILE A 25 -15.14 32.67 -15.67
CA ILE A 25 -15.25 31.35 -15.06
C ILE A 25 -14.37 30.37 -15.86
N ILE A 26 -13.51 29.64 -15.16
CA ILE A 26 -12.77 28.49 -15.66
C ILE A 26 -13.67 27.27 -15.50
N LEU A 27 -14.12 26.71 -16.61
CA LEU A 27 -15.03 25.57 -16.61
C LEU A 27 -14.28 24.24 -16.38
N PRO A 28 -14.94 23.20 -15.85
CA PRO A 28 -14.37 21.86 -15.80
C PRO A 28 -13.90 21.40 -17.19
N GLY A 29 -12.69 20.87 -17.28
CA GLY A 29 -12.08 20.45 -18.56
C GLY A 29 -11.17 21.49 -19.22
N GLU A 30 -11.21 22.76 -18.79
CA GLU A 30 -10.32 23.80 -19.33
C GLU A 30 -8.92 23.73 -18.73
N ARG A 31 -7.88 24.09 -19.50
CA ARG A 31 -6.51 24.17 -18.97
C ARG A 31 -6.33 25.45 -18.14
N MET A 32 -5.71 25.29 -16.98
CA MET A 32 -5.51 26.35 -15.99
C MET A 32 -4.10 26.30 -15.39
N PHE A 33 -3.57 27.45 -14.99
CA PHE A 33 -2.32 27.58 -14.22
C PHE A 33 -2.61 28.00 -12.77
N CYS A 34 -1.63 27.81 -11.89
CA CYS A 34 -1.66 28.28 -10.51
C CYS A 34 -0.60 29.37 -10.29
N THR A 35 -0.92 30.38 -9.50
CA THR A 35 0.02 31.44 -9.07
C THR A 35 -0.23 31.80 -7.60
N THR A 36 0.72 32.43 -6.94
CA THR A 36 0.53 32.96 -5.58
C THR A 36 -0.06 34.36 -5.64
N GLU A 37 -1.15 34.59 -4.91
CA GLU A 37 -1.83 35.88 -4.87
C GLU A 37 -0.99 36.89 -4.06
N ARG A 38 -0.66 38.05 -4.64
CA ARG A 38 -0.22 39.21 -3.85
C ARG A 38 -1.45 39.82 -3.22
N ARG A 39 -1.65 39.68 -1.91
CA ARG A 39 -2.63 40.52 -1.18
C ARG A 39 -2.32 41.99 -1.49
N ARG A 40 -3.19 42.66 -2.23
CA ARG A 40 -3.19 44.13 -2.25
C ARG A 40 -3.54 44.59 -0.82
N PRO A 41 -2.81 45.56 -0.23
CA PRO A 41 -3.25 46.17 1.01
C PRO A 41 -4.67 46.69 0.82
N ARG A 42 -5.60 46.36 1.73
CA ARG A 42 -6.95 46.93 1.71
C ARG A 42 -6.83 48.45 1.90
N SER A 43 -6.89 49.19 0.80
CA SER A 43 -7.13 50.63 0.83
C SER A 43 -8.61 50.84 1.13
N GLY A 44 -8.94 51.26 2.35
CA GLY A 44 -10.30 51.69 2.70
C GLY A 44 -10.75 51.29 4.10
N ILE A 45 -10.13 51.87 5.13
CA ILE A 45 -10.83 52.17 6.39
C ILE A 45 -10.45 53.60 6.75
N THR A 46 -11.37 54.52 6.54
CA THR A 46 -11.32 55.90 7.04
C THR A 46 -11.34 55.87 8.57
N ALA A 47 -10.37 56.56 9.18
CA ALA A 47 -10.29 56.75 10.62
C ALA A 47 -11.54 57.48 11.13
N ALA A 48 -12.24 56.86 12.09
CA ALA A 48 -13.25 57.52 12.89
C ALA A 48 -12.62 57.95 14.22
N THR A 49 -12.79 59.23 14.54
CA THR A 49 -12.41 59.93 15.77
C THR A 49 -13.08 59.32 17.00
N PRO A 50 -12.42 59.26 18.18
CA PRO A 50 -13.04 58.76 19.41
C PRO A 50 -13.80 59.87 20.16
N PRO A 51 -14.91 59.58 20.86
CA PRO A 51 -15.45 60.48 21.87
C PRO A 51 -14.81 60.23 23.24
N SER A 52 -14.60 61.34 23.93
CA SER A 52 -14.11 61.58 25.28
C SER A 52 -15.14 61.30 26.38
N SER A 53 -14.69 60.73 27.49
CA SER A 53 -15.13 60.93 28.91
C SER A 53 -14.50 59.79 29.73
N GLU A 54 -13.41 59.97 30.47
CA GLU A 54 -13.29 60.58 31.82
C GLU A 54 -14.04 59.83 32.94
N ASP A 55 -13.28 59.60 34.03
CA ASP A 55 -13.55 59.04 35.37
C ASP A 55 -13.33 57.50 35.53
N ASP A 56 -12.16 57.02 35.97
CA ASP A 56 -11.61 56.90 37.37
C ASP A 56 -12.26 55.70 38.12
N ASP A 57 -11.62 54.76 38.84
CA ASP A 57 -10.26 54.48 39.31
C ASP A 57 -10.25 52.97 39.66
N ASP A 58 -9.14 52.24 39.43
CA ASP A 58 -8.53 51.35 40.44
C ASP A 58 -7.38 50.54 39.84
N ALA A 59 -6.21 50.73 40.45
CA ALA A 59 -4.94 50.16 40.09
C ALA A 59 -4.81 48.68 40.52
N ALA A 60 -4.31 47.84 39.61
CA ALA A 60 -3.54 46.66 39.98
C ALA A 60 -2.50 46.38 38.88
N GLU A 61 -1.24 46.52 39.29
CA GLU A 61 -0.03 46.21 38.55
C GLU A 61 -0.07 44.79 37.96
N ASN A 62 0.33 44.64 36.70
CA ASN A 62 1.27 43.58 36.33
C ASN A 62 1.94 43.85 34.99
N ASP A 63 3.25 43.63 35.07
CA ASP A 63 4.31 43.74 34.08
C ASP A 63 4.21 42.65 33.01
N ASP A 64 5.02 42.82 31.97
CA ASP A 64 5.56 41.81 31.06
C ASP A 64 4.93 41.67 29.64
N SER A 65 5.51 42.45 28.72
CA SER A 65 6.06 41.97 27.44
C SER A 65 5.14 41.18 26.50
N SER A 66 4.22 41.89 25.82
CA SER A 66 3.46 41.33 24.70
C SER A 66 4.28 41.27 23.40
N ALA A 67 4.79 40.07 23.16
CA ALA A 67 4.81 39.35 21.88
C ALA A 67 4.89 40.20 20.59
N LEU A 68 6.11 40.29 20.04
CA LEU A 68 6.37 40.41 18.60
C LEU A 68 5.71 39.23 17.87
N ALA A 69 4.44 39.39 17.50
CA ALA A 69 3.73 38.48 16.62
C ALA A 69 4.33 38.55 15.21
N SER A 70 5.29 37.66 14.93
CA SER A 70 5.75 37.34 13.58
C SER A 70 4.63 36.66 12.81
N ALA A 71 3.70 37.43 12.25
CA ALA A 71 2.67 36.93 11.35
C ALA A 71 3.31 36.52 10.02
N SER A 72 3.67 35.24 9.86
CA SER A 72 3.97 34.66 8.56
C SER A 72 2.70 34.69 7.71
N ALA A 73 2.58 35.66 6.80
CA ALA A 73 1.47 35.73 5.86
C ALA A 73 1.46 34.46 4.99
N SER A 74 0.45 33.60 5.13
CA SER A 74 0.27 32.47 4.22
C SER A 74 -0.13 33.00 2.84
N ALA A 75 0.70 32.78 1.84
CA ALA A 75 0.37 33.10 0.46
C ALA A 75 -0.85 32.27 0.01
N SER A 76 -1.93 32.92 -0.40
CA SER A 76 -3.10 32.25 -1.00
C SER A 76 -2.79 31.81 -2.42
N LEU A 77 -3.31 30.65 -2.81
CA LEU A 77 -3.24 30.15 -4.18
C LEU A 77 -4.33 30.80 -5.02
N ALA A 78 -3.96 31.31 -6.19
CA ALA A 78 -4.86 31.82 -7.21
C ALA A 78 -4.76 30.98 -8.49
N TRP A 79 -5.83 30.99 -9.28
CA TRP A 79 -6.00 30.16 -10.46
C TRP A 79 -6.38 31.01 -11.67
N GLY A 80 -5.89 30.66 -12.86
CA GLY A 80 -6.22 31.37 -14.10
C GLY A 80 -6.27 30.43 -15.30
N HIS A 81 -7.01 30.78 -16.36
CA HIS A 81 -6.96 30.05 -17.63
C HIS A 81 -5.52 30.01 -18.15
N GLU A 82 -5.09 28.90 -18.74
CA GLU A 82 -3.77 28.81 -19.40
C GLU A 82 -3.59 29.92 -20.44
N ALA A 83 -4.64 30.22 -21.21
CA ALA A 83 -4.63 31.28 -22.22
C ALA A 83 -4.49 32.70 -21.63
N CYS A 84 -4.80 32.88 -20.35
CA CYS A 84 -4.65 34.15 -19.65
C CYS A 84 -3.31 34.27 -18.91
N HIS A 85 -2.38 33.32 -19.07
CA HIS A 85 -1.09 33.38 -18.42
C HIS A 85 -0.25 34.55 -18.94
N ASP A 86 0.22 35.39 -18.02
CA ASP A 86 1.16 36.48 -18.28
C ASP A 86 2.49 36.17 -17.56
N PRO A 87 3.65 36.21 -18.24
CA PRO A 87 4.97 36.00 -17.63
C PRO A 87 5.31 36.94 -16.46
N LEU A 88 4.62 38.08 -16.33
CA LEU A 88 4.78 39.02 -15.20
C LEU A 88 4.07 38.55 -13.92
N LEU A 89 3.20 37.54 -14.01
CA LEU A 89 2.57 36.95 -12.84
C LEU A 89 3.62 36.24 -11.97
N PRO A 90 3.41 36.17 -10.65
CA PRO A 90 4.25 35.35 -9.78
C PRO A 90 4.28 33.90 -10.30
N PRO A 91 5.43 33.22 -10.26
CA PRO A 91 5.50 31.85 -10.71
C PRO A 91 4.60 30.95 -9.86
N PRO A 92 4.19 29.79 -10.39
CA PRO A 92 3.52 28.79 -9.58
C PRO A 92 4.37 28.44 -8.35
N PRO A 93 3.75 28.20 -7.18
CA PRO A 93 4.48 27.73 -6.03
C PRO A 93 5.10 26.35 -6.31
N ALA A 94 6.15 26.04 -5.56
CA ALA A 94 6.84 24.77 -5.67
C ALA A 94 5.93 23.59 -5.32
N CYS A 95 6.11 22.48 -6.04
CA CYS A 95 5.33 21.28 -5.80
C CYS A 95 5.82 20.60 -4.52
N ARG A 96 4.97 20.58 -3.49
CA ARG A 96 5.27 19.89 -2.21
C ARG A 96 5.67 18.41 -2.36
N HIS A 97 5.16 17.71 -3.38
CA HIS A 97 5.56 16.31 -3.64
C HIS A 97 7.00 16.24 -4.17
N TRP A 98 7.36 17.16 -5.06
CA TRP A 98 8.70 17.28 -5.61
C TRP A 98 9.73 17.67 -4.55
N GLU A 99 9.41 18.67 -3.74
CA GLU A 99 10.25 19.14 -2.62
C GLU A 99 10.49 18.07 -1.57
N ARG A 100 9.47 17.25 -1.28
CA ARG A 100 9.56 16.25 -0.21
C ARG A 100 10.15 14.93 -0.68
N LEU A 101 9.81 14.50 -1.90
CA LEU A 101 10.07 13.13 -2.37
C LEU A 101 11.00 13.06 -3.58
N GLY A 102 11.26 14.19 -4.23
CA GLY A 102 11.98 14.25 -5.50
C GLY A 102 11.22 13.63 -6.69
N ARG A 103 9.92 13.38 -6.51
CA ARG A 103 9.00 12.84 -7.52
C ARG A 103 7.59 13.42 -7.34
N CYS A 104 6.87 13.58 -8.43
CA CYS A 104 5.48 14.04 -8.42
C CYS A 104 4.64 13.22 -9.41
N PRO A 105 3.70 12.39 -8.95
CA PRO A 105 2.85 11.58 -9.83
C PRO A 105 2.00 12.41 -10.80
N ALA A 106 1.70 13.66 -10.47
CA ALA A 106 0.94 14.56 -11.35
C ALA A 106 1.84 15.16 -12.45
N LEU A 107 3.13 15.35 -12.19
CA LEU A 107 4.11 15.83 -13.17
C LEU A 107 4.33 14.79 -14.27
N GLU A 108 4.53 13.53 -13.90
CA GLU A 108 4.67 12.39 -14.84
C GLU A 108 3.50 12.28 -15.82
N LEU A 109 2.35 12.86 -15.46
CA LEU A 109 1.10 12.82 -16.23
C LEU A 109 0.76 14.15 -16.89
N GLY A 110 1.67 15.14 -16.87
CA GLY A 110 1.45 16.46 -17.45
C GLY A 110 0.28 17.21 -16.82
N SER A 111 -0.06 16.90 -15.57
CA SER A 111 -1.28 17.38 -14.89
C SER A 111 -0.99 18.17 -13.62
N CYS A 112 0.27 18.46 -13.31
CA CYS A 112 0.64 19.26 -12.15
C CYS A 112 0.77 20.73 -12.53
N ALA A 113 -0.01 21.60 -11.87
CA ALA A 113 0.07 23.06 -12.05
C ALA A 113 1.15 23.73 -11.19
N PHE A 114 1.96 22.95 -10.46
CA PHE A 114 3.00 23.44 -9.56
C PHE A 114 4.39 23.30 -10.18
N ARG A 115 5.36 24.07 -9.67
CA ARG A 115 6.73 24.09 -10.19
C ARG A 115 7.56 22.90 -9.70
N HIS A 116 8.48 22.38 -10.53
CA HIS A 116 9.31 21.19 -10.25
C HIS A 116 10.77 21.44 -10.63
N ASP A 117 11.38 22.48 -10.06
CA ASP A 117 12.74 22.84 -10.41
C ASP A 117 13.74 21.82 -9.86
N ALA A 118 14.83 21.57 -10.60
CA ALA A 118 15.85 20.61 -10.18
C ALA A 118 16.49 20.98 -8.81
N GLY A 119 16.61 22.27 -8.51
CA GLY A 119 17.14 22.76 -7.23
C GLY A 119 16.21 22.51 -6.03
N ASP A 120 14.90 22.43 -6.28
CA ASP A 120 13.88 22.14 -5.27
C ASP A 120 13.62 20.64 -5.13
N ARG A 121 14.38 19.78 -5.82
CA ARG A 121 14.14 18.34 -5.82
C ARG A 121 14.53 17.74 -4.49
N GLY A 122 13.53 17.29 -3.72
CA GLY A 122 13.77 16.57 -2.48
C GLY A 122 14.58 15.30 -2.69
N SER A 123 15.61 15.10 -1.88
CA SER A 123 16.13 13.76 -1.66
C SER A 123 15.10 13.02 -0.81
N SER A 124 14.46 11.96 -1.33
CA SER A 124 13.81 10.98 -0.45
C SER A 124 14.87 10.58 0.56
N ALA A 125 14.70 10.98 1.83
CA ALA A 125 15.74 10.90 2.85
C ALA A 125 16.56 9.62 2.67
N SER A 126 17.84 9.77 2.33
CA SER A 126 18.73 8.64 2.17
C SER A 126 18.66 7.83 3.46
N THR A 127 18.58 6.52 3.32
CA THR A 127 18.66 5.50 4.38
C THR A 127 19.85 5.63 5.33
N ASP A 128 20.74 6.60 5.10
CA ASP A 128 22.01 6.83 5.81
C ASP A 128 21.96 7.80 6.99
N ASP A 129 20.81 8.37 7.35
CA ASP A 129 20.67 9.02 8.67
C ASP A 129 20.55 7.97 9.79
N ARG A 130 21.71 7.34 10.04
CA ARG A 130 22.20 6.72 11.28
C ARG A 130 21.11 6.39 12.31
N MET A 131 20.48 5.21 12.17
CA MET A 131 19.92 4.52 13.33
C MET A 131 20.83 3.36 13.75
N ARG A 132 21.66 3.66 14.75
CA ARG A 132 22.21 2.66 15.67
C ARG A 132 21.03 1.91 16.31
N TRP A 133 21.02 0.59 16.17
CA TRP A 133 20.07 -0.29 16.85
C TRP A 133 20.03 0.03 18.35
N GLY A 134 18.91 0.55 18.85
CA GLY A 134 18.72 0.93 20.26
C GLY A 134 17.94 2.22 20.52
N GLY A 135 17.76 3.10 19.52
CA GLY A 135 16.89 4.28 19.63
C GLY A 135 15.41 3.96 19.44
N ARG A 136 14.50 4.68 20.11
CA ARG A 136 13.04 4.61 19.85
C ARG A 136 12.79 4.85 18.35
N ARG A 137 12.39 3.82 17.60
CA ARG A 137 12.02 3.96 16.18
C ARG A 137 10.81 4.88 16.07
N ARG A 138 10.89 5.91 15.24
CA ARG A 138 9.77 6.79 14.88
C ARG A 138 8.69 5.92 14.22
N TYR A 139 7.47 5.92 14.75
CA TYR A 139 6.36 5.14 14.21
C TYR A 139 5.91 5.76 12.89
N VAL A 140 6.26 5.10 11.78
CA VAL A 140 5.86 5.50 10.43
C VAL A 140 4.46 4.95 10.17
N ARG A 141 3.45 5.83 10.12
CA ARG A 141 2.09 5.47 9.69
C ARG A 141 2.03 5.49 8.16
N ASN A 142 2.27 4.36 7.51
CA ASN A 142 1.98 4.19 6.08
C ASN A 142 0.46 4.07 5.84
N GLN A 143 -0.27 5.15 6.10
CA GLN A 143 -1.66 5.27 5.71
C GLN A 143 -1.73 5.09 4.18
N HIS A 144 -2.70 4.30 3.70
CA HIS A 144 -2.90 4.02 2.26
C HIS A 144 -1.87 3.13 1.56
N LYS A 145 -1.03 2.37 2.27
CA LYS A 145 -0.09 1.40 1.67
C LYS A 145 -0.74 0.44 0.65
N ASN A 146 -1.97 -0.02 0.93
CA ASN A 146 -2.72 -0.91 0.05
C ASN A 146 -3.06 -0.19 -1.26
N SER A 147 -3.52 1.05 -1.18
CA SER A 147 -3.84 1.87 -2.36
C SER A 147 -2.60 2.24 -3.16
N VAL A 148 -1.48 2.60 -2.52
CA VAL A 148 -0.21 2.86 -3.20
C VAL A 148 0.25 1.62 -3.97
N PHE A 149 0.21 0.46 -3.32
CA PHE A 149 0.58 -0.81 -3.93
C PHE A 149 -0.35 -1.19 -5.08
N ARG A 150 -1.66 -1.07 -4.89
CA ARG A 150 -2.69 -1.29 -5.91
C ARG A 150 -2.47 -0.41 -7.14
N ILE A 151 -2.33 0.90 -6.95
CA ILE A 151 -2.07 1.86 -8.05
C ILE A 151 -0.78 1.47 -8.78
N PHE A 152 0.23 1.04 -8.03
CA PHE A 152 1.48 0.58 -8.60
C PHE A 152 1.30 -0.71 -9.45
N LEU A 153 0.46 -1.67 -9.04
CA LEU A 153 0.09 -2.83 -9.86
C LEU A 153 -0.56 -2.38 -11.19
N MET A 154 -1.54 -1.47 -11.12
CA MET A 154 -2.26 -0.96 -12.29
C MET A 154 -1.32 -0.20 -13.24
N ARG A 155 -0.38 0.59 -12.70
CA ARG A 155 0.64 1.32 -13.49
C ARG A 155 1.60 0.38 -14.20
N THR A 156 2.01 -0.68 -13.52
CA THR A 156 3.13 -1.52 -13.99
C THR A 156 2.66 -2.60 -14.96
N TYR A 157 1.48 -3.17 -14.74
CA TYR A 157 0.95 -4.22 -15.60
C TYR A 157 -0.13 -3.74 -16.57
N GLY A 158 -0.73 -2.57 -16.33
CA GLY A 158 -1.89 -2.08 -17.06
C GLY A 158 -3.21 -2.56 -16.43
N ILE A 159 -4.23 -1.72 -16.57
CA ILE A 159 -5.58 -1.96 -16.03
C ILE A 159 -6.15 -3.27 -16.62
N ASP A 160 -6.05 -3.42 -17.94
CA ASP A 160 -6.60 -4.57 -18.66
C ASP A 160 -5.96 -5.88 -18.21
N TYR A 161 -4.64 -5.88 -17.99
CA TYR A 161 -3.95 -7.08 -17.55
C TYR A 161 -4.35 -7.47 -16.13
N VAL A 162 -4.45 -6.52 -15.20
CA VAL A 162 -4.85 -6.81 -13.81
C VAL A 162 -6.31 -7.25 -13.73
N ASN A 163 -7.16 -6.71 -14.61
CA ASN A 163 -8.61 -6.99 -14.62
C ASN A 163 -9.04 -8.09 -15.58
N ARG A 164 -8.12 -8.70 -16.33
CA ARG A 164 -8.44 -9.79 -17.25
C ARG A 164 -9.11 -10.96 -16.56
N ASP A 165 -9.78 -11.80 -17.34
CA ASP A 165 -10.34 -13.05 -16.82
C ASP A 165 -9.24 -13.97 -16.26
N GLY A 166 -9.31 -14.22 -14.96
CA GLY A 166 -8.33 -14.98 -14.19
C GLY A 166 -8.38 -14.61 -12.71
N VAL A 167 -7.38 -15.09 -11.97
CA VAL A 167 -7.31 -14.87 -10.52
C VAL A 167 -6.05 -14.08 -10.14
N VAL A 168 -6.25 -13.08 -9.28
CA VAL A 168 -5.16 -12.45 -8.50
C VAL A 168 -5.04 -13.16 -7.15
N LEU A 169 -3.86 -13.72 -6.85
CA LEU A 169 -3.57 -14.31 -5.54
C LEU A 169 -2.82 -13.31 -4.67
N ASP A 170 -3.42 -12.92 -3.54
CA ASP A 170 -2.86 -12.02 -2.54
C ASP A 170 -2.28 -12.84 -1.37
N VAL A 171 -1.01 -13.20 -1.51
CA VAL A 171 -0.28 -14.05 -0.57
C VAL A 171 0.18 -13.25 0.63
N ALA A 172 -0.08 -13.78 1.82
CA ALA A 172 0.07 -13.07 3.09
C ALA A 172 -0.76 -11.77 3.15
N GLY A 173 -1.89 -11.71 2.44
CA GLY A 173 -2.77 -10.55 2.35
C GLY A 173 -3.44 -10.14 3.66
N GLY A 174 -3.30 -10.96 4.71
CA GLY A 174 -3.77 -10.68 6.06
C GLY A 174 -5.25 -10.41 6.14
N LYS A 175 -5.60 -9.19 6.55
CA LYS A 175 -7.00 -8.78 6.70
C LYS A 175 -7.72 -8.64 5.36
N GLY A 176 -7.00 -8.67 4.23
CA GLY A 176 -7.57 -8.61 2.88
C GLY A 176 -7.84 -7.20 2.36
N GLU A 177 -7.19 -6.16 2.92
CA GLU A 177 -7.41 -4.77 2.49
C GLU A 177 -7.03 -4.56 1.01
N LEU A 178 -5.86 -5.05 0.58
CA LEU A 178 -5.43 -4.97 -0.82
C LEU A 178 -6.41 -5.68 -1.75
N SER A 179 -6.74 -6.93 -1.44
CA SER A 179 -7.71 -7.72 -2.19
C SER A 179 -9.08 -7.04 -2.29
N PHE A 180 -9.56 -6.45 -1.20
CA PHE A 180 -10.80 -5.67 -1.20
C PHE A 180 -10.72 -4.48 -2.16
N GLU A 181 -9.62 -3.72 -2.13
CA GLU A 181 -9.44 -2.58 -3.03
C GLU A 181 -9.29 -3.00 -4.51
N LEU A 182 -8.64 -4.12 -4.80
CA LEU A 182 -8.54 -4.67 -6.16
C LEU A 182 -9.93 -5.01 -6.73
N LEU A 183 -10.75 -5.73 -5.96
CA LEU A 183 -12.10 -6.11 -6.38
C LEU A 183 -13.00 -4.88 -6.57
N ASN A 184 -13.01 -3.98 -5.58
CA ASN A 184 -14.05 -2.97 -5.48
C ASN A 184 -13.66 -1.62 -6.10
N LEU A 185 -12.38 -1.27 -6.13
CA LEU A 185 -11.91 0.00 -6.69
C LEU A 185 -11.29 -0.20 -8.07
N SER A 186 -10.54 -1.29 -8.25
CA SER A 186 -9.87 -1.56 -9.52
C SER A 186 -10.73 -2.37 -10.49
N GLY A 187 -11.77 -3.06 -10.02
CA GLY A 187 -12.67 -3.85 -10.87
C GLY A 187 -12.13 -5.24 -11.23
N THR A 188 -11.10 -5.71 -10.52
CA THR A 188 -10.56 -7.06 -10.70
C THR A 188 -11.67 -8.10 -10.54
N GLY A 189 -11.80 -9.06 -11.46
CA GLY A 189 -12.87 -10.06 -11.44
C GLY A 189 -12.80 -10.99 -10.22
N THR A 190 -11.65 -11.64 -10.01
CA THR A 190 -11.45 -12.57 -8.89
C THR A 190 -10.13 -12.29 -8.19
N CYS A 191 -10.18 -12.14 -6.86
CA CYS A 191 -9.03 -11.95 -5.99
C CYS A 191 -9.20 -12.85 -4.77
N VAL A 192 -8.16 -13.62 -4.45
CA VAL A 192 -8.17 -14.58 -3.35
C VAL A 192 -6.99 -14.33 -2.44
N VAL A 193 -7.28 -14.13 -1.16
CA VAL A 193 -6.28 -14.00 -0.10
C VAL A 193 -5.79 -15.39 0.28
N VAL A 194 -4.46 -15.58 0.35
CA VAL A 194 -3.86 -16.77 0.96
C VAL A 194 -3.11 -16.35 2.21
N ASP A 195 -3.71 -16.59 3.37
CA ASP A 195 -3.15 -16.21 4.66
C ASP A 195 -3.67 -17.16 5.75
N PRO A 196 -2.84 -17.65 6.68
CA PRO A 196 -3.31 -18.53 7.75
C PRO A 196 -4.25 -17.83 8.74
N ARG A 197 -4.25 -16.50 8.79
CA ARG A 197 -5.13 -15.71 9.65
C ARG A 197 -6.55 -15.65 9.07
N PRO A 198 -7.59 -15.62 9.91
CA PRO A 198 -8.95 -15.30 9.47
C PRO A 198 -9.00 -13.95 8.76
N LEU A 199 -9.79 -13.87 7.70
CA LEU A 199 -10.05 -12.63 6.99
C LEU A 199 -10.85 -11.66 7.88
N ASN A 200 -10.49 -10.37 7.91
CA ASN A 200 -11.22 -9.34 8.65
C ASN A 200 -11.40 -8.08 7.81
N LEU A 201 -12.59 -7.97 7.20
CA LEU A 201 -12.95 -6.85 6.32
C LEU A 201 -13.64 -5.70 7.05
N GLY A 202 -13.76 -5.73 8.38
CA GLY A 202 -14.54 -4.74 9.14
C GLY A 202 -14.06 -3.31 8.90
N LEU A 203 -12.74 -3.10 8.91
CA LEU A 203 -12.13 -1.79 8.65
C LEU A 203 -12.47 -1.26 7.25
N VAL A 204 -12.31 -2.08 6.22
CA VAL A 204 -12.51 -1.65 4.82
C VAL A 204 -13.99 -1.49 4.48
N ARG A 205 -14.87 -2.33 5.04
CA ARG A 205 -16.32 -2.16 4.96
C ARG A 205 -16.78 -0.89 5.68
N GLY A 206 -16.19 -0.58 6.84
CA GLY A 206 -16.44 0.68 7.55
C GLY A 206 -16.00 1.90 6.75
N LYS A 207 -14.85 1.84 6.08
CA LYS A 207 -14.39 2.90 5.15
C LYS A 207 -15.32 3.05 3.94
N TRP A 208 -15.77 1.93 3.37
CA TRP A 208 -16.71 1.90 2.24
C TRP A 208 -18.03 2.60 2.58
N LYS A 209 -18.68 2.19 3.68
CA LYS A 209 -19.96 2.78 4.14
C LYS A 209 -19.86 4.28 4.41
N LYS A 210 -18.66 4.78 4.76
CA LYS A 210 -18.39 6.20 5.02
C LYS A 210 -17.99 6.98 3.76
N GLY A 211 -18.01 6.36 2.58
CA GLY A 211 -17.60 7.00 1.33
C GLY A 211 -16.10 7.31 1.25
N LEU A 212 -15.26 6.76 2.14
CA LEU A 212 -13.83 7.13 2.21
C LEU A 212 -12.99 6.64 1.02
N TYR A 213 -13.53 5.73 0.21
CA TYR A 213 -12.91 5.26 -1.02
C TYR A 213 -13.42 5.98 -2.26
N GLU A 214 -14.48 6.77 -2.15
CA GLU A 214 -15.07 7.43 -3.31
C GLU A 214 -14.03 8.40 -3.89
N PRO A 215 -13.52 8.11 -5.10
CA PRO A 215 -12.58 9.02 -5.72
C PRO A 215 -13.31 10.32 -5.99
N ARG A 216 -12.72 11.47 -5.63
CA ARG A 216 -13.16 12.75 -6.19
C ARG A 216 -13.05 12.60 -7.72
N ARG A 217 -14.19 12.60 -8.43
CA ARG A 217 -14.39 12.09 -9.80
C ARG A 217 -13.36 12.54 -10.85
N VAL A 218 -12.58 13.59 -10.58
CA VAL A 218 -11.65 14.23 -11.52
C VAL A 218 -10.18 14.30 -11.02
N GLY A 219 -9.77 13.43 -10.09
CA GLY A 219 -8.39 13.41 -9.53
C GLY A 219 -7.32 12.77 -10.41
N VAL A 220 -6.03 13.13 -10.24
CA VAL A 220 -4.86 12.43 -10.89
C VAL A 220 -4.88 10.92 -10.65
N PHE A 221 -5.54 10.51 -9.57
CA PHE A 221 -5.70 9.11 -9.21
C PHE A 221 -7.01 8.48 -9.67
N SER A 222 -8.03 9.22 -10.14
CA SER A 222 -9.36 8.68 -10.47
C SER A 222 -9.31 7.58 -11.53
N ARG A 223 -8.41 7.69 -12.52
CA ARG A 223 -8.14 6.63 -13.51
C ARG A 223 -7.70 5.29 -12.91
N TRP A 224 -7.28 5.26 -11.65
CA TRP A 224 -6.91 4.05 -10.92
C TRP A 224 -8.04 3.52 -10.02
N TYR A 225 -9.26 4.03 -10.22
CA TYR A 225 -10.50 3.58 -9.59
C TYR A 225 -11.57 3.30 -10.67
N PRO A 226 -11.26 2.53 -11.72
CA PRO A 226 -12.20 2.32 -12.84
C PRO A 226 -13.53 1.69 -12.40
N ALA A 227 -13.58 0.94 -11.30
CA ALA A 227 -14.83 0.37 -10.78
C ALA A 227 -15.67 1.34 -9.94
N CYS A 228 -15.21 2.59 -9.76
CA CYS A 228 -15.90 3.65 -9.03
C CYS A 228 -16.14 4.90 -9.93
N GLU A 229 -16.03 4.79 -11.25
CA GLU A 229 -16.21 5.94 -12.16
C GLU A 229 -17.59 6.60 -12.02
N GLU A 230 -18.64 5.79 -11.86
CA GLU A 230 -20.02 6.26 -11.66
C GLU A 230 -20.35 6.56 -10.18
N GLY A 231 -19.39 6.36 -9.28
CA GLY A 231 -19.61 6.34 -7.83
C GLY A 231 -19.72 4.90 -7.31
N CYS A 232 -19.25 4.69 -6.08
CA CYS A 232 -19.25 3.35 -5.47
C CYS A 232 -19.77 3.31 -4.03
N SER A 233 -20.23 4.44 -3.48
CA SER A 233 -20.86 4.49 -2.15
C SER A 233 -22.08 3.57 -2.03
N ASP A 234 -22.86 3.47 -3.11
CA ASP A 234 -24.19 2.85 -3.08
C ASP A 234 -24.17 1.37 -3.51
N ARG A 235 -23.03 0.90 -4.03
CA ARG A 235 -22.85 -0.49 -4.44
C ARG A 235 -22.50 -1.35 -3.23
N GLU A 236 -23.09 -2.55 -3.16
CA GLU A 236 -22.65 -3.54 -2.18
C GLU A 236 -21.20 -3.99 -2.48
N PRO A 237 -20.27 -3.89 -1.52
CA PRO A 237 -18.89 -4.25 -1.76
C PRO A 237 -18.71 -5.77 -1.79
N ARG A 238 -17.93 -6.26 -2.76
CA ARG A 238 -17.57 -7.67 -2.86
C ARG A 238 -16.49 -8.04 -1.84
N SER A 239 -16.55 -9.26 -1.33
CA SER A 239 -15.52 -9.85 -0.49
C SER A 239 -14.54 -10.68 -1.34
N PRO A 240 -13.23 -10.66 -1.06
CA PRO A 240 -12.32 -11.63 -1.66
C PRO A 240 -12.56 -13.04 -1.15
N GLY A 241 -12.26 -14.02 -1.98
CA GLY A 241 -12.14 -15.41 -1.52
C GLY A 241 -10.95 -15.55 -0.58
N HIS A 242 -10.96 -16.58 0.27
CA HIS A 242 -9.91 -16.79 1.26
C HIS A 242 -9.51 -18.25 1.32
N ILE A 243 -8.27 -18.54 0.98
CA ILE A 243 -7.63 -19.83 1.27
C ILE A 243 -6.89 -19.64 2.60
N ARG A 244 -7.52 -20.11 3.69
CA ARG A 244 -6.92 -20.02 5.03
C ARG A 244 -5.84 -21.09 5.20
N CYS A 245 -4.64 -20.80 4.69
CA CYS A 245 -3.51 -21.74 4.70
C CYS A 245 -2.17 -21.00 4.80
N LEU A 246 -1.13 -21.68 5.29
CA LEU A 246 0.25 -21.26 5.08
C LEU A 246 0.60 -21.38 3.60
N PHE A 247 1.28 -20.37 3.04
CA PHE A 247 1.69 -20.40 1.65
C PHE A 247 3.08 -21.03 1.51
N ASP A 248 3.16 -22.13 0.77
CA ASP A 248 4.38 -22.83 0.39
C ASP A 248 4.39 -22.97 -1.14
N GLY A 249 5.42 -22.45 -1.79
CA GLY A 249 5.40 -22.23 -3.23
C GLY A 249 5.44 -23.52 -4.04
N ASP A 250 6.24 -24.49 -3.61
CA ASP A 250 6.34 -25.81 -4.24
C ASP A 250 5.05 -26.62 -4.03
N THR A 251 4.49 -26.63 -2.82
CA THR A 251 3.24 -27.33 -2.52
C THR A 251 2.08 -26.77 -3.34
N PHE A 252 1.91 -25.44 -3.38
CA PHE A 252 0.87 -24.80 -4.20
C PHE A 252 1.09 -25.04 -5.69
N ALA A 253 2.33 -25.07 -6.19
CA ALA A 253 2.61 -25.36 -7.59
C ALA A 253 2.28 -26.82 -7.96
N ARG A 254 2.63 -27.79 -7.09
CA ARG A 254 2.27 -29.21 -7.26
C ARG A 254 0.77 -29.40 -7.21
N PHE A 255 0.10 -28.77 -6.24
CA PHE A 255 -1.36 -28.75 -6.15
C PHE A 255 -1.99 -28.19 -7.43
N ALA A 256 -1.59 -27.02 -7.90
CA ALA A 256 -2.12 -26.47 -9.14
C ALA A 256 -1.88 -27.38 -10.37
N SER A 257 -0.83 -28.19 -10.35
CA SER A 257 -0.42 -28.98 -11.51
C SER A 257 -0.86 -30.45 -11.50
N ALA A 258 -1.43 -30.96 -10.40
CA ALA A 258 -1.76 -32.38 -10.31
C ALA A 258 -2.87 -32.76 -11.30
N CYS A 259 -2.56 -33.65 -12.25
CA CYS A 259 -3.50 -34.10 -13.28
C CYS A 259 -3.87 -35.58 -13.14
N GLU A 260 -2.99 -36.40 -12.57
CA GLU A 260 -3.25 -37.80 -12.31
C GLU A 260 -4.08 -37.98 -11.05
N ARG A 261 -4.99 -38.96 -11.06
CA ARG A 261 -5.90 -39.24 -9.93
C ARG A 261 -5.16 -39.37 -8.59
N LYS A 262 -4.07 -40.15 -8.56
CA LYS A 262 -3.28 -40.36 -7.34
C LYS A 262 -2.64 -39.07 -6.83
N ASP A 263 -2.15 -38.22 -7.73
CA ASP A 263 -1.55 -36.92 -7.37
C ASP A 263 -2.60 -35.91 -6.91
N ILE A 264 -3.79 -35.92 -7.52
CA ILE A 264 -4.93 -35.09 -7.11
C ILE A 264 -5.32 -35.47 -5.69
N GLU A 265 -5.59 -36.76 -5.43
CA GLU A 265 -5.96 -37.27 -4.09
C GLU A 265 -4.90 -36.88 -3.04
N ARG A 266 -3.61 -37.11 -3.34
CA ARG A 266 -2.51 -36.75 -2.43
C ARG A 266 -2.44 -35.25 -2.14
N THR A 267 -2.56 -34.41 -3.17
CA THR A 267 -2.44 -32.96 -3.01
C THR A 267 -3.70 -32.32 -2.42
N ASP A 268 -4.88 -32.91 -2.62
CA ASP A 268 -6.11 -32.55 -1.91
C ASP A 268 -5.98 -32.79 -0.42
N GLU A 269 -5.39 -33.93 -0.03
CA GLU A 269 -5.15 -34.24 1.38
C GLU A 269 -4.18 -33.24 2.02
N LEU A 270 -3.07 -32.92 1.34
CA LEU A 270 -2.14 -31.89 1.80
C LEU A 270 -2.80 -30.51 1.94
N TYR A 271 -3.73 -30.17 1.04
CA TYR A 271 -4.49 -28.93 1.12
C TYR A 271 -5.38 -28.89 2.37
N ARG A 272 -6.13 -29.97 2.64
CA ARG A 272 -6.98 -30.09 3.84
C ARG A 272 -6.16 -30.00 5.13
N LEU A 273 -5.04 -30.71 5.20
CA LEU A 273 -4.10 -30.63 6.33
C LEU A 273 -3.53 -29.21 6.49
N GLY A 274 -3.31 -28.50 5.39
CA GLY A 274 -2.87 -27.09 5.39
C GLY A 274 -3.90 -26.15 6.03
N ILE A 275 -5.18 -26.31 5.67
CA ILE A 275 -6.31 -25.56 6.28
C ILE A 275 -6.42 -25.90 7.76
N GLU A 276 -6.38 -27.18 8.12
CA GLU A 276 -6.47 -27.62 9.52
C GLU A 276 -5.30 -27.07 10.34
N ARG A 277 -4.08 -27.08 9.79
CA ARG A 277 -2.92 -26.49 10.45
C ARG A 277 -3.11 -24.99 10.66
N ALA A 278 -3.63 -24.26 9.67
CA ALA A 278 -3.89 -22.84 9.77
C ALA A 278 -5.04 -22.50 10.74
N SER A 279 -6.03 -23.38 10.87
CA SER A 279 -7.13 -23.19 11.82
C SER A 279 -6.66 -23.20 13.29
N ARG A 280 -5.60 -23.98 13.57
CA ARG A 280 -4.94 -24.10 14.87
C ARG A 280 -3.90 -23.01 15.16
N ILE A 281 -3.68 -22.10 14.23
CA ILE A 281 -2.73 -20.99 14.40
C ILE A 281 -3.44 -19.77 14.97
N ALA A 282 -2.89 -19.23 16.06
CA ALA A 282 -3.32 -17.98 16.67
C ALA A 282 -2.20 -16.94 16.59
N TRP A 283 -2.57 -15.69 16.30
CA TRP A 283 -1.62 -14.58 16.34
C TRP A 283 -1.54 -14.04 17.76
N THR A 284 -0.37 -14.17 18.38
CA THR A 284 -0.09 -13.63 19.72
C THR A 284 0.73 -12.35 19.62
N THR A 285 0.93 -11.67 20.74
CA THR A 285 1.88 -10.55 20.86
C THR A 285 3.29 -10.94 20.42
N GLY A 286 3.69 -12.21 20.56
CA GLY A 286 4.96 -12.75 20.09
C GLY A 286 4.97 -13.20 18.61
N GLY A 287 3.90 -12.94 17.85
CA GLY A 287 3.73 -13.41 16.48
C GLY A 287 2.90 -14.69 16.37
N LEU A 288 3.02 -15.36 15.23
CA LEU A 288 2.24 -16.55 14.87
C LEU A 288 2.60 -17.73 15.80
N ARG A 289 1.66 -18.23 16.62
CA ARG A 289 1.85 -19.41 17.49
C ARG A 289 0.85 -20.50 17.14
N HIS A 290 1.29 -21.75 17.23
CA HIS A 290 0.40 -22.91 17.18
C HIS A 290 -0.30 -23.10 18.53
N GLY A 291 -1.57 -23.53 18.52
CA GLY A 291 -2.35 -23.81 19.73
C GLY A 291 -1.80 -24.96 20.59
N ASP A 292 -0.81 -25.72 20.10
CA ASP A 292 -0.10 -26.77 20.84
C ASP A 292 1.12 -26.26 21.63
N GLY A 293 1.36 -24.94 21.65
CA GLY A 293 2.47 -24.34 22.38
C GLY A 293 3.85 -24.60 21.78
N ARG A 294 3.97 -25.31 20.63
CA ARG A 294 5.26 -25.52 19.98
C ARG A 294 5.64 -24.30 19.13
N SER A 295 6.48 -23.43 19.70
CA SER A 295 7.37 -22.59 18.91
C SER A 295 8.37 -23.49 18.17
N SER A 296 8.75 -23.14 16.94
CA SER A 296 9.92 -23.75 16.29
C SER A 296 11.21 -23.18 16.88
N SER A 297 11.43 -23.43 18.18
CA SER A 297 12.69 -23.37 18.90
C SER A 297 12.36 -23.58 20.38
N HIS A 298 12.98 -24.60 20.98
CA HIS A 298 12.97 -24.86 22.41
C HIS A 298 13.32 -23.60 23.19
N ASP A 299 12.47 -23.25 24.15
CA ASP A 299 12.87 -23.10 25.56
C ASP A 299 11.59 -23.02 26.40
N ASN A 300 11.47 -23.97 27.34
CA ASN A 300 10.38 -24.03 28.31
C ASN A 300 10.63 -22.99 29.42
N ASN A 301 9.59 -22.22 29.72
CA ASN A 301 9.21 -21.62 31.01
C ASN A 301 8.61 -20.24 30.77
N ASP A 302 7.28 -20.15 30.76
CA ASP A 302 6.57 -19.24 31.68
C ASP A 302 5.06 -19.49 31.64
N GLU A 303 4.49 -19.61 32.83
CA GLU A 303 3.06 -19.69 33.09
C GLU A 303 2.42 -18.30 32.97
N GLY A 304 1.18 -18.24 32.48
CA GLY A 304 0.30 -17.07 32.64
C GLY A 304 0.49 -15.95 31.61
N GLY A 305 -0.22 -16.03 30.49
CA GLY A 305 -0.35 -14.92 29.54
C GLY A 305 -1.77 -14.82 28.99
N GLU A 306 -2.50 -13.80 29.42
CA GLU A 306 -3.88 -13.49 29.02
C GLU A 306 -4.09 -13.54 27.50
N THR A 307 -5.11 -14.31 27.11
CA THR A 307 -5.64 -14.36 25.74
C THR A 307 -6.21 -13.01 25.36
N VAL A 308 -5.47 -12.22 24.56
CA VAL A 308 -6.04 -11.04 23.90
C VAL A 308 -7.06 -11.55 22.87
N MET A 309 -8.34 -11.49 23.23
CA MET A 309 -9.44 -11.83 22.33
C MET A 309 -9.38 -10.94 21.09
N GLN A 310 -9.19 -11.54 19.92
CA GLN A 310 -9.34 -10.83 18.66
C GLN A 310 -10.83 -10.70 18.34
N GLU A 311 -11.31 -9.46 18.34
CA GLU A 311 -12.60 -9.07 17.73
C GLU A 311 -12.64 -9.56 16.27
N GLY A 312 -13.40 -10.63 16.04
CA GLY A 312 -13.48 -11.34 14.77
C GLY A 312 -13.82 -12.82 14.92
N THR A 313 -13.70 -13.39 16.12
CA THR A 313 -14.37 -14.64 16.48
C THR A 313 -15.64 -14.26 17.22
N GLU A 314 -16.76 -14.12 16.52
CA GLU A 314 -18.05 -14.14 17.20
C GLU A 314 -18.24 -15.55 17.72
N ILE A 315 -17.98 -15.73 19.02
CA ILE A 315 -18.37 -16.93 19.75
C ILE A 315 -19.88 -16.84 19.84
N GLY A 316 -20.60 -17.52 18.95
CA GLY A 316 -22.02 -17.77 19.16
C GLY A 316 -22.21 -18.43 20.52
N ASN A 317 -23.33 -18.16 21.20
CA ASN A 317 -23.62 -18.65 22.55
C ASN A 317 -23.46 -20.17 22.75
N ASP A 318 -23.33 -20.94 21.67
CA ASP A 318 -23.18 -22.40 21.66
C ASP A 318 -21.74 -22.91 21.39
N GLY A 319 -20.73 -22.04 21.40
CA GLY A 319 -19.32 -22.46 21.22
C GLY A 319 -18.93 -22.88 19.80
N ILE A 320 -19.78 -22.60 18.81
CA ILE A 320 -19.50 -22.89 17.39
C ILE A 320 -18.58 -21.80 16.83
N ILE A 321 -17.39 -22.19 16.37
CA ILE A 321 -16.46 -21.30 15.64
C ILE A 321 -17.15 -20.87 14.33
N MET A 322 -17.64 -19.63 14.29
CA MET A 322 -18.28 -19.07 13.10
C MET A 322 -17.23 -18.86 12.00
N ARG A 323 -17.27 -19.71 10.97
CA ARG A 323 -16.33 -19.65 9.84
C ARG A 323 -16.69 -18.49 8.91
N CYS A 324 -15.69 -17.87 8.31
CA CYS A 324 -15.94 -16.80 7.35
C CYS A 324 -16.55 -17.40 6.06
N PRO A 325 -17.70 -16.92 5.58
CA PRO A 325 -18.36 -17.51 4.40
C PRO A 325 -17.56 -17.39 3.10
N SER A 326 -16.47 -16.62 3.09
CA SER A 326 -15.53 -16.52 1.96
C SER A 326 -14.39 -17.54 2.00
N GLU A 327 -14.33 -18.42 3.01
CA GLU A 327 -13.30 -19.46 3.08
C GLU A 327 -13.54 -20.56 2.02
N ILE A 328 -12.52 -20.82 1.20
CA ILE A 328 -12.53 -21.85 0.17
C ILE A 328 -12.06 -23.17 0.79
N LEU A 329 -13.00 -24.05 1.09
CA LEU A 329 -12.72 -25.33 1.75
C LEU A 329 -12.58 -26.49 0.76
N ASP A 330 -13.27 -26.42 -0.38
CA ASP A 330 -13.21 -27.46 -1.39
C ASP A 330 -11.86 -27.44 -2.12
N PRO A 331 -11.07 -28.55 -2.09
CA PRO A 331 -9.80 -28.60 -2.79
C PRO A 331 -9.95 -28.49 -4.31
N GLY A 332 -11.06 -28.97 -4.90
CA GLY A 332 -11.31 -28.87 -6.33
C GLY A 332 -11.44 -27.42 -6.78
N GLU A 333 -12.27 -26.64 -6.08
CA GLU A 333 -12.43 -25.20 -6.26
C GLU A 333 -11.10 -24.47 -6.06
N ALA A 334 -10.40 -24.71 -4.95
CA ALA A 334 -9.11 -24.10 -4.66
C ALA A 334 -8.08 -24.38 -5.77
N ARG A 335 -8.04 -25.62 -6.27
CA ARG A 335 -7.13 -26.01 -7.36
C ARG A 335 -7.44 -25.26 -8.64
N GLN A 336 -8.71 -25.11 -9.00
CA GLN A 336 -9.12 -24.32 -10.16
C GLN A 336 -8.74 -22.85 -10.03
N ILE A 337 -8.94 -22.27 -8.84
CA ILE A 337 -8.54 -20.89 -8.51
C ILE A 337 -7.03 -20.70 -8.69
N VAL A 338 -6.21 -21.57 -8.08
CA VAL A 338 -4.76 -21.48 -8.17
C VAL A 338 -4.26 -21.74 -9.61
N ARG A 339 -4.92 -22.62 -10.38
CA ARG A 339 -4.63 -22.84 -11.81
C ARG A 339 -4.89 -21.63 -12.69
N ARG A 340 -5.99 -20.92 -12.41
CA ARG A 340 -6.39 -19.68 -13.09
C ARG A 340 -5.62 -18.46 -12.59
N CYS A 341 -4.71 -18.63 -11.61
CA CYS A 341 -3.84 -17.56 -11.14
C CYS A 341 -2.99 -16.99 -12.28
N HIS A 342 -3.17 -15.70 -12.47
CA HIS A 342 -2.61 -14.94 -13.57
C HIS A 342 -1.65 -13.87 -13.03
N LEU A 343 -1.85 -13.46 -11.78
CA LEU A 343 -1.02 -12.53 -11.02
C LEU A 343 -0.95 -13.00 -9.58
N VAL A 344 0.27 -13.13 -9.04
CA VAL A 344 0.52 -13.41 -7.62
C VAL A 344 1.23 -12.20 -7.02
N VAL A 345 0.71 -11.70 -5.91
CA VAL A 345 1.20 -10.52 -5.19
C VAL A 345 1.32 -10.84 -3.72
N GLY A 346 2.10 -10.04 -2.99
CA GLY A 346 2.08 -10.07 -1.54
C GLY A 346 2.55 -8.75 -0.96
N LEU A 347 1.70 -8.10 -0.18
CA LEU A 347 2.06 -6.90 0.56
C LEU A 347 2.40 -7.31 1.99
N HIS A 348 3.69 -7.24 2.36
CA HIS A 348 4.29 -7.72 3.62
C HIS A 348 4.56 -9.25 3.77
N PRO A 349 4.80 -10.06 2.72
CA PRO A 349 5.00 -11.51 2.84
C PRO A 349 6.39 -11.93 3.39
N ASP A 350 6.99 -11.36 4.45
CA ASP A 350 8.46 -11.44 4.71
C ASP A 350 8.98 -12.89 4.64
N GLN A 351 8.19 -13.79 5.24
CA GLN A 351 8.40 -15.22 5.25
C GLN A 351 8.00 -15.90 3.93
N ALA A 352 6.96 -15.43 3.24
CA ALA A 352 6.43 -15.97 2.00
C ALA A 352 7.02 -15.36 0.71
N ALA A 353 7.86 -14.32 0.77
CA ALA A 353 8.34 -13.60 -0.41
C ALA A 353 9.15 -14.50 -1.35
N GLY A 354 10.00 -15.38 -0.78
CA GLY A 354 10.70 -16.41 -1.52
C GLY A 354 9.73 -17.42 -2.14
N GLU A 355 8.77 -17.91 -1.36
CA GLU A 355 7.74 -18.86 -1.79
C GLU A 355 6.89 -18.31 -2.95
N ILE A 356 6.55 -17.03 -2.93
CA ILE A 356 5.83 -16.35 -4.02
C ILE A 356 6.64 -16.42 -5.33
N ILE A 357 7.95 -16.19 -5.27
CA ILE A 357 8.84 -16.32 -6.43
C ILE A 357 8.91 -17.76 -6.91
N GLU A 358 9.07 -18.71 -5.99
CA GLU A 358 9.20 -20.13 -6.34
C GLU A 358 7.92 -20.67 -6.98
N PHE A 359 6.75 -20.33 -6.42
CA PHE A 359 5.46 -20.59 -7.04
C PHE A 359 5.34 -19.96 -8.43
N ALA A 360 5.70 -18.67 -8.55
CA ALA A 360 5.69 -17.94 -9.81
C ALA A 360 6.61 -18.58 -10.87
N LEU A 361 7.77 -19.11 -10.50
CA LEU A 361 8.68 -19.77 -11.44
C LEU A 361 8.17 -21.18 -11.82
N ALA A 362 7.68 -21.95 -10.86
CA ALA A 362 7.16 -23.30 -11.08
C ALA A 362 5.93 -23.29 -12.01
N MET A 363 4.99 -22.37 -11.76
CA MET A 363 3.80 -22.19 -12.61
C MET A 363 4.13 -21.68 -14.02
N ARG A 364 5.36 -21.19 -14.25
CA ARG A 364 5.83 -20.80 -15.59
C ARG A 364 6.41 -21.99 -16.34
N ARG A 365 7.31 -22.75 -15.72
CA ARG A 365 8.02 -23.88 -16.35
C ARG A 365 7.07 -24.91 -16.97
N LYS A 366 6.01 -25.27 -16.24
CA LYS A 366 5.07 -26.30 -16.72
C LYS A 366 4.28 -25.87 -17.96
N ARG A 367 3.92 -24.59 -18.08
CA ARG A 367 3.22 -24.08 -19.27
C ARG A 367 4.12 -24.00 -20.52
N GLY A 368 5.44 -23.99 -20.35
CA GLY A 368 6.39 -24.04 -21.47
C GLY A 368 6.59 -25.45 -22.04
N ASN A 369 6.37 -26.49 -21.23
CA ASN A 369 6.46 -27.89 -21.67
C ASN A 369 5.17 -28.40 -22.34
N ASP A 370 4.03 -27.76 -22.11
CA ASP A 370 2.73 -28.14 -22.72
C ASP A 370 2.58 -27.67 -24.19
N VAL A 371 3.63 -27.11 -24.81
CA VAL A 371 3.61 -26.67 -26.23
C VAL A 371 3.78 -27.86 -27.21
N GLY A 372 3.95 -29.08 -26.70
CA GLY A 372 3.94 -30.32 -27.49
C GLY A 372 2.62 -31.07 -27.40
N GLY A 373 1.61 -30.69 -28.20
CA GLY A 373 0.50 -31.59 -28.55
C GLY A 373 -0.84 -31.39 -27.83
N ALA A 374 -1.49 -30.24 -28.01
CA ALA A 374 -2.95 -30.15 -28.06
C ALA A 374 -3.37 -28.81 -28.66
N SER A 375 -4.07 -28.86 -29.79
CA SER A 375 -4.71 -27.69 -30.42
C SER A 375 -5.74 -27.08 -29.46
N ASN A 376 -5.41 -25.94 -28.84
CA ASN A 376 -6.37 -25.13 -28.09
C ASN A 376 -7.24 -24.30 -29.06
N PRO A 377 -8.49 -23.96 -28.68
CA PRO A 377 -9.35 -23.09 -29.48
C PRO A 377 -8.72 -21.70 -29.68
N PRO A 378 -8.96 -21.05 -30.84
CA PRO A 378 -8.37 -19.77 -31.16
C PRO A 378 -8.96 -18.68 -30.24
N GLY A 379 -8.11 -17.97 -29.49
CA GLY A 379 -8.51 -16.73 -28.82
C GLY A 379 -7.96 -16.45 -27.42
N VAL A 380 -7.27 -17.38 -26.74
CA VAL A 380 -6.72 -17.11 -25.40
C VAL A 380 -5.20 -16.99 -25.44
N GLU A 381 -4.72 -15.77 -25.69
CA GLU A 381 -3.30 -15.44 -25.63
C GLU A 381 -2.84 -15.36 -24.15
N ARG A 382 -2.09 -16.36 -23.68
CA ARG A 382 -1.79 -16.58 -22.26
C ARG A 382 -0.46 -15.91 -21.83
N ARG A 383 -0.48 -14.61 -21.53
CA ARG A 383 0.67 -13.84 -20.99
C ARG A 383 0.68 -13.83 -19.45
N ASN A 384 1.81 -13.92 -18.74
CA ASN A 384 1.87 -13.90 -17.25
C ASN A 384 3.00 -13.03 -16.68
N ALA A 385 2.65 -12.08 -15.79
CA ALA A 385 3.48 -11.14 -15.04
C ALA A 385 3.28 -11.32 -13.54
N ARG A 386 4.34 -11.22 -12.72
CA ARG A 386 4.31 -11.67 -11.32
C ARG A 386 5.21 -10.84 -10.39
N ILE A 387 4.74 -10.70 -9.14
CA ILE A 387 5.43 -10.37 -7.86
C ILE A 387 5.57 -8.88 -7.53
N PHE A 388 5.26 -8.50 -6.28
CA PHE A 388 5.59 -7.22 -5.63
C PHE A 388 5.48 -7.27 -4.08
N TRP A 389 6.16 -6.35 -3.34
CA TRP A 389 6.31 -6.20 -1.86
C TRP A 389 6.20 -4.74 -1.34
N ALA A 390 5.62 -4.46 -0.16
CA ALA A 390 5.94 -3.30 0.72
C ALA A 390 5.79 -3.68 2.21
N ASP A 391 6.36 -2.96 3.19
CA ASP A 391 6.31 -3.30 4.64
C ASP A 391 5.68 -2.20 5.55
N THR A 392 5.29 -2.63 6.77
CA THR A 392 5.18 -1.98 8.09
C THR A 392 4.63 -3.00 9.10
N PRO A 393 5.37 -3.41 10.16
CA PRO A 393 4.83 -4.24 11.25
C PRO A 393 4.15 -3.40 12.36
N PRO A 394 3.21 -3.98 13.14
CA PRO A 394 2.60 -3.34 14.31
C PRO A 394 3.48 -3.44 15.57
N SER A 395 3.32 -2.45 16.47
CA SER A 395 4.04 -2.25 17.73
C SER A 395 3.55 -3.15 18.88
N LEU A 396 4.47 -3.54 19.78
CA LEU A 396 4.16 -3.96 21.15
C LEU A 396 4.41 -2.80 22.14
N PRO A 397 3.54 -2.57 23.14
CA PRO A 397 3.83 -1.67 24.25
C PRO A 397 4.73 -2.36 25.29
N ARG A 398 5.77 -1.65 25.77
CA ARG A 398 6.57 -2.07 26.93
C ARG A 398 5.97 -1.47 28.21
N ARG A 399 5.41 -2.30 29.09
CA ARG A 399 5.24 -1.94 30.51
C ARG A 399 6.55 -2.18 31.24
N SER A 400 7.01 -1.20 32.01
CA SER A 400 8.16 -1.30 32.91
C SER A 400 7.72 -1.91 34.23
N VAL A 401 8.22 -3.10 34.55
CA VAL A 401 8.24 -3.60 35.92
C VAL A 401 9.71 -3.64 36.34
N PHE A 402 10.06 -2.84 37.34
CA PHE A 402 11.38 -2.84 37.97
C PHE A 402 11.51 -4.06 38.88
N GLY A 403 12.60 -4.82 38.74
CA GLY A 403 13.00 -5.92 39.63
C GLY A 403 14.39 -6.45 39.26
N PRO A 404 15.28 -6.79 40.22
CA PRO A 404 16.72 -6.83 39.97
C PRO A 404 17.27 -8.19 39.50
N ALA A 405 18.21 -8.08 38.55
CA ALA A 405 19.42 -8.89 38.35
C ALA A 405 19.37 -10.43 38.48
N ARG A 406 19.40 -11.12 37.32
CA ARG A 406 20.52 -11.96 36.81
C ARG A 406 19.97 -13.01 35.85
N GLY A 407 20.18 -12.74 34.57
CA GLY A 407 19.84 -13.63 33.47
C GLY A 407 19.96 -12.82 32.20
N THR A 408 21.02 -13.00 31.43
CA THR A 408 21.15 -12.40 30.09
C THR A 408 20.05 -12.95 29.20
N VAL A 409 18.90 -12.29 29.19
CA VAL A 409 17.86 -12.47 28.18
C VAL A 409 18.51 -12.09 26.85
N LYS A 410 18.83 -13.10 26.03
CA LYS A 410 19.24 -12.90 24.64
C LYS A 410 18.03 -12.31 23.93
N LEU A 411 17.99 -10.98 23.85
CA LEU A 411 17.10 -10.28 22.94
C LEU A 411 17.36 -10.84 21.53
N ILE A 412 16.32 -11.40 20.92
CA ILE A 412 16.28 -11.76 19.50
C ILE A 412 16.36 -10.44 18.72
N ASN A 413 17.57 -9.90 18.59
CA ASN A 413 17.87 -8.58 18.02
C ASN A 413 18.72 -8.71 16.74
N SER A 414 18.85 -9.92 16.19
CA SER A 414 19.64 -10.16 14.98
C SER A 414 18.74 -10.53 13.79
N PRO A 415 18.86 -9.85 12.63
CA PRO A 415 18.20 -10.23 11.38
C PRO A 415 18.50 -11.65 10.89
N THR A 416 19.51 -12.33 11.46
CA THR A 416 19.83 -13.73 11.17
C THR A 416 18.70 -14.69 11.52
N ASP A 417 17.83 -14.32 12.46
CA ASP A 417 16.85 -15.24 13.03
C ASP A 417 15.56 -15.30 12.20
N ALA A 418 15.28 -14.26 11.40
CA ALA A 418 14.13 -14.24 10.49
C ALA A 418 14.36 -15.08 9.21
N PHE A 419 15.62 -15.19 8.76
CA PHE A 419 15.98 -15.84 7.49
C PHE A 419 17.26 -16.70 7.56
N PRO A 420 17.37 -17.64 8.52
CA PRO A 420 18.63 -18.34 8.81
C PRO A 420 19.17 -19.16 7.62
N LYS A 421 18.28 -19.53 6.68
CA LYS A 421 18.61 -20.35 5.50
C LYS A 421 18.86 -19.54 4.22
N ARG A 422 18.56 -18.23 4.18
CA ARG A 422 18.67 -17.43 2.94
C ARG A 422 20.12 -16.93 2.77
N LYS A 423 20.70 -17.21 1.60
CA LYS A 423 22.04 -16.75 1.20
C LYS A 423 21.99 -16.19 -0.22
N LEU A 424 22.69 -15.08 -0.43
CA LEU A 424 22.99 -14.52 -1.74
C LEU A 424 23.86 -15.48 -2.57
N ARG A 425 24.00 -15.24 -3.88
CA ARG A 425 24.81 -16.09 -4.78
C ARG A 425 26.28 -16.15 -4.39
N ASP A 426 26.80 -15.07 -3.82
CA ASP A 426 28.17 -14.99 -3.28
C ASP A 426 28.35 -15.78 -1.96
N GLY A 427 27.29 -16.38 -1.43
CA GLY A 427 27.27 -17.12 -0.16
C GLY A 427 27.00 -16.26 1.07
N THR A 428 26.90 -14.94 0.92
CA THR A 428 26.59 -13.99 2.00
C THR A 428 25.21 -14.26 2.57
N ARG A 429 25.10 -14.35 3.91
CA ARG A 429 23.80 -14.57 4.55
C ARG A 429 22.92 -13.31 4.43
N VAL A 430 21.62 -13.52 4.19
CA VAL A 430 20.64 -12.43 4.20
C VAL A 430 20.48 -11.91 5.62
N ARG A 431 20.90 -10.66 5.85
CA ARG A 431 20.90 -10.02 7.18
C ARG A 431 20.38 -8.58 7.14
N THR A 432 20.24 -7.98 5.98
CA THR A 432 19.71 -6.63 5.85
C THR A 432 18.51 -6.65 4.92
N TYR A 433 17.76 -5.56 4.92
CA TYR A 433 16.68 -5.36 3.95
C TYR A 433 17.22 -5.40 2.52
N ASP A 434 18.36 -4.77 2.26
CA ASP A 434 18.97 -4.75 0.94
C ASP A 434 19.47 -6.14 0.52
N HIS A 435 20.01 -6.94 1.45
CA HIS A 435 20.34 -8.34 1.17
C HIS A 435 19.08 -9.14 0.81
N LEU A 436 17.93 -8.86 1.44
CA LEU A 436 16.69 -9.55 1.11
C LEU A 436 16.21 -9.16 -0.30
N VAL A 437 16.22 -7.87 -0.63
CA VAL A 437 15.86 -7.38 -1.97
C VAL A 437 16.76 -8.01 -3.03
N GLU A 438 18.07 -8.01 -2.81
CA GLU A 438 19.03 -8.61 -3.75
C GLU A 438 18.83 -10.13 -3.86
N TRP A 439 18.63 -10.83 -2.75
CA TRP A 439 18.33 -12.26 -2.74
C TRP A 439 17.09 -12.62 -3.56
N LEU A 440 16.03 -11.80 -3.46
CA LEU A 440 14.81 -11.97 -4.26
C LEU A 440 15.07 -11.71 -5.74
N ARG A 441 15.90 -10.71 -6.09
CA ARG A 441 16.29 -10.44 -7.48
C ARG A 441 17.10 -11.58 -8.09
N GLU A 442 18.01 -12.17 -7.31
CA GLU A 442 18.85 -13.28 -7.76
C GLU A 442 18.06 -14.56 -8.10
N LYS A 443 16.81 -14.69 -7.62
CA LYS A 443 15.93 -15.84 -7.90
C LYS A 443 15.32 -15.84 -9.30
N ASP A 444 15.07 -14.67 -9.90
CA ASP A 444 14.57 -14.54 -11.29
C ASP A 444 15.41 -13.49 -12.03
N PRO A 445 16.17 -13.85 -13.08
CA PRO A 445 16.95 -12.89 -13.87
C PRO A 445 16.14 -11.73 -14.47
N ARG A 446 14.81 -11.86 -14.57
CA ARG A 446 13.91 -10.81 -15.07
C ARG A 446 13.40 -9.89 -13.96
N ALA A 447 13.75 -10.16 -12.71
CA ALA A 447 13.32 -9.38 -11.57
C ALA A 447 13.85 -7.95 -11.67
N ARG A 448 12.93 -7.00 -11.60
CA ARG A 448 13.14 -5.57 -11.53
C ARG A 448 12.80 -5.10 -10.12
N THR A 449 13.23 -3.89 -9.80
CA THR A 449 12.84 -3.21 -8.57
C THR A 449 12.20 -1.87 -8.88
N ALA A 450 11.33 -1.43 -7.99
CA ALA A 450 10.78 -0.08 -8.00
C ALA A 450 10.59 0.41 -6.55
N THR A 451 10.55 1.72 -6.38
CA THR A 451 10.33 2.35 -5.07
C THR A 451 8.91 2.90 -5.01
N LEU A 452 8.16 2.48 -4.01
CA LEU A 452 6.81 2.99 -3.74
C LEU A 452 6.86 4.31 -2.99
N ASP A 453 5.77 5.07 -3.14
CA ASP A 453 5.55 6.27 -2.34
C ASP A 453 5.07 5.97 -0.93
N LEU A 454 5.93 5.29 -0.17
CA LEU A 454 5.75 4.89 1.22
C LEU A 454 7.00 5.27 2.00
N GLU A 455 6.80 5.59 3.28
CA GLU A 455 7.90 5.80 4.21
C GLU A 455 8.43 4.45 4.71
N GLY A 456 9.73 4.37 5.03
CA GLY A 456 10.39 3.14 5.45
C GLY A 456 10.70 2.20 4.28
N LYS A 457 10.55 0.89 4.49
CA LYS A 457 10.85 -0.13 3.48
C LYS A 457 9.79 -0.10 2.38
N ASN A 458 10.16 0.47 1.25
CA ASN A 458 9.27 0.81 0.15
C ASN A 458 9.72 0.24 -1.20
N THR A 459 10.73 -0.63 -1.22
CA THR A 459 11.18 -1.27 -2.46
C THR A 459 10.34 -2.51 -2.74
N VAL A 460 9.85 -2.59 -3.96
CA VAL A 460 9.15 -3.76 -4.51
C VAL A 460 10.06 -4.53 -5.47
N VAL A 461 9.92 -5.85 -5.55
CA VAL A 461 10.64 -6.72 -6.50
C VAL A 461 9.63 -7.41 -7.42
N TYR A 462 9.88 -7.43 -8.74
CA TYR A 462 8.87 -7.86 -9.71
C TYR A 462 9.34 -8.33 -11.06
N SER A 463 8.46 -9.04 -11.77
CA SER A 463 8.68 -9.45 -13.16
C SER A 463 7.50 -9.03 -14.03
N LEU A 464 7.81 -8.40 -15.17
CA LEU A 464 6.82 -8.09 -16.20
C LEU A 464 6.41 -9.36 -16.95
N PRO A 465 5.21 -9.38 -17.57
CA PRO A 465 4.86 -10.48 -18.45
C PRO A 465 5.74 -10.39 -19.69
N ASN A 466 6.01 -11.54 -20.30
CA ASN A 466 6.55 -11.54 -21.65
C ASN A 466 5.42 -11.05 -22.57
N PHE A 467 5.48 -9.77 -22.96
CA PHE A 467 4.75 -9.24 -24.10
C PHE A 467 5.63 -9.48 -25.33
N GLU A 468 5.65 -10.72 -25.81
CA GLU A 468 6.01 -10.97 -27.22
C GLU A 468 4.79 -10.69 -28.09
#